data_AF-A0A9D1GSK5-F1
#
_entry.id   AF-A0A9D1GSK5-F1
#
_cell.length_a   1.000
_cell.length_b   1.000
_cell.length_c   1.000
_cell.angle_alpha   90.00
_cell.angle_beta   90.00
_cell.angle_gamma   90.00
#
_symmetry.space_group_name_H-M   'P 1'
#
loop_
_entity.id
_entity.type
_entity.pdbx_description
1 polymer ?
#
loop_
_entity_poly.entity_id
_entity_poly.type
_entity_poly.pdbx_seq_one_letter_code
_entity_poly.pdbx_strand_id
1 'polypeptide(L)'
;MRKYLALVLAIVLSFSLLLTACGETEGEPESTQGNTDADVTTVAEGEEEEEVPEGDEAVEVMTYEEYAAAELDTEVVIEAYVQAKQSWWEDKATIYTQDADGAYFVYDAACSQEDYDKLAEGTKIRVTGFKSEWAGEVEIIDATIEVLEGADTYVAEPVDATELLGTDELISYQNMKVSFTGLTVEDSGDGAAYLYAWDGSGVDGDDLYFKASYNGATYTFVIESYLCDNTTEVYSAVKNLKVGDVIDMEGFLYWYEGVQPHITSVTVK
;
A
#
# COMPACT_ATOMS: atom_id res chain seq x y z
N MET A 1 9.84 -33.42 -6.28
CA MET A 1 8.90 -33.85 -5.23
C MET A 1 9.36 -33.27 -3.89
N ARG A 2 8.95 -32.04 -3.58
CA ARG A 2 9.09 -31.45 -2.25
C ARG A 2 7.69 -31.40 -1.64
N LYS A 3 7.56 -31.91 -0.42
CA LYS A 3 6.28 -32.14 0.26
C LYS A 3 5.90 -30.85 0.99
N TYR A 4 4.72 -30.33 0.69
CA TYR A 4 4.09 -29.20 1.38
C TYR A 4 3.79 -29.59 2.83
N LEU A 5 4.25 -28.76 3.77
CA LEU A 5 3.92 -28.87 5.19
C LEU A 5 2.81 -27.85 5.46
N ALA A 6 1.61 -28.34 5.79
CA ALA A 6 0.46 -27.52 6.12
C ALA A 6 0.69 -26.84 7.49
N LEU A 7 0.70 -25.51 7.51
CA LEU A 7 0.69 -24.71 8.74
C LEU A 7 -0.76 -24.32 9.04
N VAL A 8 -1.32 -24.83 10.13
CA VAL A 8 -2.64 -24.47 10.64
C VAL A 8 -2.47 -23.28 11.59
N LEU A 9 -2.95 -22.10 11.19
CA LEU A 9 -2.94 -20.89 12.00
C LEU A 9 -4.16 -20.87 12.94
N ALA A 10 -3.92 -20.91 14.25
CA ALA A 10 -4.94 -20.76 15.27
C ALA A 10 -4.96 -19.32 15.78
N ILE A 11 -6.02 -18.58 15.46
CA ILE A 11 -6.28 -17.22 15.95
C ILE A 11 -6.81 -17.30 17.39
N VAL A 12 -6.11 -16.69 18.35
CA VAL A 12 -6.62 -16.46 19.71
C VAL A 12 -6.79 -14.96 19.91
N LEU A 13 -8.02 -14.49 19.73
CA LEU A 13 -8.48 -13.15 20.09
C LEU A 13 -8.69 -13.08 21.61
N SER A 14 -7.78 -12.44 22.34
CA SER A 14 -7.96 -12.13 23.76
C SER A 14 -8.53 -10.72 23.94
N PHE A 15 -9.85 -10.65 24.13
CA PHE A 15 -10.58 -9.49 24.65
C PHE A 15 -10.39 -9.42 26.18
N SER A 16 -9.83 -8.34 26.71
CA SER A 16 -9.82 -8.07 28.16
C SER A 16 -10.56 -6.78 28.48
N LEU A 17 -11.83 -6.95 28.85
CA LEU A 17 -12.68 -5.97 29.53
C LEU A 17 -12.73 -6.33 31.01
N LEU A 18 -12.30 -5.45 31.90
CA LEU A 18 -12.61 -5.52 33.33
C LEU A 18 -12.76 -4.09 33.90
N LEU A 19 -13.98 -3.80 34.32
CA LEU A 19 -14.39 -2.64 35.10
C LEU A 19 -15.05 -3.14 36.39
N THR A 20 -14.78 -2.41 37.48
CA THR A 20 -15.62 -2.22 38.70
C THR A 20 -15.11 -2.81 40.02
N ALA A 21 -14.38 -1.95 40.75
CA ALA A 21 -14.66 -1.36 42.07
C ALA A 21 -14.88 -2.22 43.35
N CYS A 22 -14.13 -1.84 44.41
CA CYS A 22 -14.58 -1.34 45.74
C CYS A 22 -13.76 -1.91 46.90
N GLY A 23 -13.24 -1.05 47.79
CA GLY A 23 -12.68 -1.48 49.09
C GLY A 23 -11.73 -0.50 49.78
N GLU A 24 -12.27 0.63 50.21
CA GLU A 24 -11.80 1.69 51.12
C GLU A 24 -10.86 1.29 52.29
N THR A 25 -9.84 2.10 52.56
CA THR A 25 -9.48 2.51 53.94
C THR A 25 -8.67 3.81 53.95
N GLU A 26 -9.18 4.78 54.70
CA GLU A 26 -8.66 6.14 54.92
C GLU A 26 -7.40 6.20 55.79
N GLY A 27 -6.61 7.26 55.63
CA GLY A 27 -5.60 7.67 56.61
C GLY A 27 -4.60 8.69 56.10
N GLU A 28 -4.97 9.97 56.11
CA GLU A 28 -4.07 11.14 56.22
C GLU A 28 -4.39 11.84 57.55
N PRO A 29 -3.48 12.60 58.20
CA PRO A 29 -3.06 13.89 57.63
C PRO A 29 -1.65 14.43 58.02
N GLU A 30 -1.36 15.60 57.42
CA GLU A 30 -0.60 16.75 57.94
C GLU A 30 0.91 16.93 57.64
N SER A 31 1.15 17.80 56.65
CA SER A 31 1.90 19.07 56.69
C SER A 31 3.34 19.13 57.26
N THR A 32 4.28 19.63 56.46
CA THR A 32 5.13 20.76 56.87
C THR A 32 5.76 21.49 55.69
N GLN A 33 5.72 22.82 55.80
CA GLN A 33 6.19 23.83 54.87
C GLN A 33 7.64 24.20 55.21
N GLY A 34 8.50 24.40 54.21
CA GLY A 34 9.87 24.92 54.40
C GLY A 34 10.36 25.61 53.13
N ASN A 35 10.31 26.95 53.14
CA ASN A 35 10.87 27.84 52.13
C ASN A 35 12.29 28.26 52.57
N THR A 36 13.27 28.35 51.67
CA THR A 36 14.15 29.53 51.43
C THR A 36 15.39 29.23 50.57
N ASP A 37 15.51 30.05 49.51
CA ASP A 37 16.67 30.70 48.88
C ASP A 37 18.02 30.01 48.61
N ALA A 38 18.32 29.99 47.30
CA ALA A 38 19.51 30.51 46.60
C ALA A 38 20.90 30.48 47.30
N ASP A 39 21.82 29.74 46.68
CA ASP A 39 23.17 30.24 46.42
C ASP A 39 23.67 29.69 45.08
N VAL A 40 24.26 30.58 44.28
CA VAL A 40 24.81 30.38 42.95
C VAL A 40 26.29 30.06 43.14
N THR A 41 26.76 28.92 42.61
CA THR A 41 28.19 28.80 42.31
C THR A 41 28.39 28.09 40.98
N THR A 42 28.92 28.85 40.04
CA THR A 42 29.36 28.46 38.71
C THR A 42 30.58 27.55 38.76
N VAL A 43 30.51 26.41 38.07
CA VAL A 43 31.69 25.70 37.59
C VAL A 43 31.45 25.44 36.10
N ALA A 44 32.23 26.14 35.28
CA ALA A 44 32.39 25.86 33.87
C ALA A 44 33.45 24.76 33.75
N GLU A 45 33.06 23.58 33.29
CA GLU A 45 33.94 22.54 32.77
C GLU A 45 33.37 22.09 31.42
N GLY A 46 34.29 21.87 30.48
CA GLY A 46 34.09 22.05 29.05
C GLY A 46 33.08 21.11 28.43
N GLU A 47 32.32 21.68 27.49
CA GLU A 47 31.65 20.94 26.44
C GLU A 47 32.73 20.25 25.59
N GLU A 48 32.85 18.92 25.76
CA GLU A 48 33.39 18.10 24.68
C GLU A 48 32.34 18.11 23.58
N GLU A 49 32.59 18.92 22.55
CA GLU A 49 31.96 18.73 21.24
C GLU A 49 32.36 17.32 20.78
N GLU A 50 31.47 16.35 20.95
CA GLU A 50 31.48 15.16 20.11
C GLU A 50 31.24 15.66 18.68
N GLU A 51 32.30 15.73 17.88
CA GLU A 51 32.18 15.72 16.43
C GLU A 51 31.41 14.45 16.05
N VAL A 52 30.10 14.60 15.84
CA VAL A 52 29.32 13.66 15.05
C VAL A 52 30.01 13.63 13.70
N PRO A 53 30.53 12.47 13.24
CA PRO A 53 31.00 12.42 11.88
C PRO A 53 29.78 12.65 10.99
N GLU A 54 29.69 13.82 10.33
CA GLU A 54 28.94 13.96 9.08
C GLU A 54 29.64 13.10 8.03
N GLY A 55 29.50 11.79 8.20
CA GLY A 55 29.61 10.82 7.12
C GLY A 55 28.24 10.77 6.48
N ASP A 56 28.02 11.60 5.49
CA ASP A 56 27.00 11.39 4.47
C ASP A 56 27.41 10.10 3.74
N GLU A 57 27.17 8.94 4.37
CA GLU A 57 27.28 7.66 3.69
C GLU A 57 26.27 7.73 2.55
N ALA A 58 26.78 7.86 1.32
CA ALA A 58 25.95 7.94 0.14
C ALA A 58 25.02 6.71 0.14
N VAL A 59 23.73 6.95 0.37
CA VAL A 59 22.71 5.91 0.37
C VAL A 59 22.74 5.23 -0.99
N GLU A 60 23.06 3.94 -1.01
CA GLU A 60 23.14 3.16 -2.25
C GLU A 60 21.73 2.83 -2.72
N VAL A 61 21.25 3.56 -3.73
CA VAL A 61 19.93 3.36 -4.34
C VAL A 61 20.05 2.32 -5.45
N MET A 62 19.19 1.29 -5.39
CA MET A 62 19.09 0.25 -6.39
C MET A 62 18.40 0.76 -7.66
N THR A 63 18.87 0.28 -8.81
CA THR A 63 18.08 0.30 -10.05
C THR A 63 16.90 -0.67 -9.97
N TYR A 64 15.90 -0.51 -10.85
CA TYR A 64 14.80 -1.47 -10.93
C TYR A 64 15.29 -2.90 -11.20
N GLU A 65 16.29 -3.09 -12.07
CA GLU A 65 16.86 -4.42 -12.36
C GLU A 65 17.47 -5.06 -11.10
N GLU A 66 18.20 -4.27 -10.30
CA GLU A 66 18.77 -4.73 -9.04
C GLU A 66 17.68 -5.07 -8.01
N TYR A 67 16.66 -4.21 -7.87
CA TYR A 67 15.50 -4.51 -7.02
C TYR A 67 14.77 -5.78 -7.48
N ALA A 68 14.50 -5.93 -8.78
CA ALA A 68 13.82 -7.09 -9.33
C ALA A 68 14.62 -8.38 -9.08
N ALA A 69 15.95 -8.32 -9.18
CA ALA A 69 16.85 -9.43 -8.91
C ALA A 69 17.11 -9.70 -7.41
N ALA A 70 16.83 -8.73 -6.53
CA ALA A 70 17.01 -8.88 -5.09
C ALA A 70 16.18 -10.05 -4.54
N GLU A 71 16.77 -10.80 -3.60
CA GLU A 71 16.10 -11.91 -2.92
C GLU A 71 14.98 -11.36 -2.02
N LEU A 72 13.93 -12.16 -1.79
CA LEU A 72 12.93 -11.85 -0.77
C LEU A 72 13.60 -11.77 0.61
N ASP A 73 12.96 -11.06 1.53
CA ASP A 73 13.42 -10.81 2.90
C ASP A 73 14.75 -10.05 2.99
N THR A 74 15.14 -9.33 1.93
CA THR A 74 16.32 -8.46 1.91
C THR A 74 15.94 -6.99 1.93
N GLU A 75 16.79 -6.19 2.57
CA GLU A 75 16.63 -4.73 2.58
C GLU A 75 16.86 -4.17 1.17
N VAL A 76 15.98 -3.27 0.76
CA VAL A 76 16.02 -2.59 -0.53
C VAL A 76 15.89 -1.10 -0.30
N VAL A 77 16.64 -0.33 -1.09
CA VAL A 77 16.54 1.13 -1.15
C VAL A 77 16.30 1.52 -2.59
N ILE A 78 15.14 2.11 -2.87
CA ILE A 78 14.72 2.51 -4.22
C ILE A 78 14.34 3.99 -4.25
N GLU A 79 14.47 4.61 -5.41
CA GLU A 79 13.87 5.90 -5.70
C GLU A 79 12.83 5.75 -6.81
N ALA A 80 11.59 6.14 -6.53
CA ALA A 80 10.47 6.00 -7.45
C ALA A 80 9.53 7.20 -7.35
N TYR A 81 8.52 7.24 -8.20
CA TYR A 81 7.53 8.30 -8.22
C TYR A 81 6.17 7.77 -7.80
N VAL A 82 5.48 8.48 -6.92
CA VAL A 82 4.13 8.14 -6.47
C VAL A 82 3.18 8.15 -7.68
N GLN A 83 2.46 7.06 -7.91
CA GLN A 83 1.45 6.96 -8.97
C GLN A 83 0.03 7.00 -8.42
N ALA A 84 -0.19 6.40 -7.25
CA ALA A 84 -1.45 6.52 -6.54
C ALA A 84 -1.29 6.26 -5.05
N LYS A 85 -2.18 6.86 -4.26
CA LYS A 85 -2.29 6.59 -2.83
C LYS A 85 -3.44 5.64 -2.61
N GLN A 86 -3.15 4.42 -2.16
CA GLN A 86 -4.18 3.43 -1.87
C GLN A 86 -4.80 3.71 -0.51
N SER A 87 -4.01 3.95 0.53
CA SER A 87 -4.60 4.19 1.85
C SER A 87 -3.61 4.76 2.87
N TRP A 88 -4.17 5.34 3.94
CA TRP A 88 -3.41 5.81 5.09
C TRP A 88 -4.17 5.63 6.40
N TRP A 89 -3.54 4.97 7.37
CA TRP A 89 -4.05 4.76 8.72
C TRP A 89 -2.89 4.49 9.68
N GLU A 90 -3.06 4.81 10.96
CA GLU A 90 -2.06 4.52 12.01
C GLU A 90 -0.62 4.94 11.65
N ASP A 91 -0.47 6.11 11.01
CA ASP A 91 0.82 6.64 10.52
C ASP A 91 1.53 5.70 9.53
N LYS A 92 0.76 5.00 8.72
CA LYS A 92 1.23 4.13 7.65
C LYS A 92 0.55 4.45 6.32
N ALA A 93 1.32 4.42 5.24
CA ALA A 93 0.86 4.64 3.89
C ALA A 93 1.02 3.37 3.04
N THR A 94 -0.01 3.05 2.26
CA THR A 94 0.08 2.09 1.17
C THR A 94 -0.06 2.84 -0.16
N ILE A 95 0.94 2.70 -1.03
CA ILE A 95 1.05 3.49 -2.26
C ILE A 95 1.56 2.66 -3.44
N TYR A 96 1.06 2.99 -4.63
CA TYR A 96 1.65 2.54 -5.89
C TYR A 96 2.73 3.53 -6.32
N THR A 97 3.90 3.00 -6.69
CA THR A 97 5.02 3.81 -7.16
C THR A 97 5.62 3.22 -8.42
N GLN A 98 6.23 4.05 -9.25
CA GLN A 98 6.77 3.64 -10.53
C GLN A 98 7.90 4.56 -10.97
N ASP A 99 8.91 4.01 -11.62
CA ASP A 99 9.94 4.73 -12.37
C ASP A 99 9.83 4.44 -13.87
N ALA A 100 10.87 4.73 -14.65
CA ALA A 100 10.86 4.51 -16.10
C ALA A 100 10.99 3.04 -16.49
N ASP A 101 11.53 2.20 -15.59
CA ASP A 101 11.93 0.82 -15.85
C ASP A 101 10.96 -0.19 -15.20
N GLY A 102 10.29 0.18 -14.10
CA GLY A 102 9.30 -0.68 -13.45
C GLY A 102 8.59 -0.05 -12.26
N ALA A 103 7.81 -0.85 -11.56
CA ALA A 103 6.92 -0.41 -10.48
C ALA A 103 7.12 -1.18 -9.18
N TYR A 104 6.71 -0.54 -8.09
CA TYR A 104 6.85 -1.03 -6.72
C TYR A 104 5.57 -0.75 -5.96
N PHE A 105 5.01 -1.79 -5.33
CA PHE A 105 3.95 -1.66 -4.35
C PHE A 105 4.58 -1.49 -2.98
N VAL A 106 4.33 -0.35 -2.34
CA VAL A 106 4.86 -0.03 -1.01
C VAL A 106 3.71 -0.19 -0.04
N TYR A 107 3.80 -1.20 0.83
CA TYR A 107 2.73 -1.61 1.73
C TYR A 107 3.04 -1.17 3.15
N ASP A 108 2.07 -0.50 3.79
CA ASP A 108 2.10 -0.15 5.21
C ASP A 108 3.37 0.62 5.68
N ALA A 109 3.97 1.41 4.79
CA ALA A 109 5.20 2.15 5.09
C ALA A 109 4.95 3.23 6.14
N ALA A 110 5.84 3.32 7.13
CA ALA A 110 5.81 4.36 8.14
C ALA A 110 5.83 5.75 7.47
N CYS A 111 4.76 6.51 7.70
CA CYS A 111 4.51 7.79 7.04
C CYS A 111 3.60 8.65 7.92
N SER A 112 4.14 9.77 8.42
CA SER A 112 3.33 10.76 9.13
C SER A 112 2.23 11.32 8.23
N GLN A 113 1.15 11.85 8.82
CA GLN A 113 0.13 12.57 8.03
C GLN A 113 0.74 13.72 7.20
N GLU A 114 1.70 14.45 7.79
CA GLU A 114 2.34 15.58 7.12
C GLU A 114 3.09 15.14 5.86
N ASP A 115 3.81 14.01 5.94
CA ASP A 115 4.53 13.48 4.79
C ASP A 115 3.58 12.84 3.79
N TYR A 116 2.54 12.16 4.24
CA TYR A 116 1.51 11.57 3.38
C TYR A 116 0.79 12.63 2.52
N ASP A 117 0.58 13.82 3.07
CA ASP A 117 0.00 14.95 2.35
C ASP A 117 0.92 15.47 1.22
N LYS A 118 2.24 15.23 1.30
CA LYS A 118 3.24 15.58 0.26
C LYS A 118 3.33 14.55 -0.86
N LEU A 119 2.79 13.34 -0.68
CA LEU A 119 2.80 12.24 -1.65
C LEU A 119 1.80 12.44 -2.81
N ALA A 120 1.86 13.58 -3.49
CA ALA A 120 1.08 13.81 -4.70
C ALA A 120 1.54 12.89 -5.86
N GLU A 121 0.66 12.64 -6.83
CA GLU A 121 1.03 11.91 -8.04
C GLU A 121 2.22 12.61 -8.74
N GLY A 122 3.24 11.82 -9.07
CA GLY A 122 4.48 12.26 -9.66
C GLY A 122 5.53 12.78 -8.68
N THR A 123 5.27 12.81 -7.38
CA THR A 123 6.30 13.14 -6.37
C THR A 123 7.38 12.06 -6.35
N LYS A 124 8.65 12.46 -6.48
CA LYS A 124 9.79 11.56 -6.30
C LYS A 124 10.04 11.29 -4.81
N ILE A 125 10.18 10.03 -4.46
CA ILE A 125 10.45 9.57 -3.11
C ILE A 125 11.60 8.56 -3.10
N ARG A 126 12.28 8.47 -1.96
CA ARG A 126 13.14 7.34 -1.61
C ARG A 126 12.42 6.45 -0.62
N VAL A 127 12.45 5.15 -0.86
CA VAL A 127 11.85 4.14 0.01
C VAL A 127 12.95 3.21 0.47
N THR A 128 13.06 3.03 1.78
CA THR A 128 13.93 2.03 2.40
C THR A 128 13.05 1.05 3.15
N GLY A 129 13.15 -0.24 2.88
CA GLY A 129 12.33 -1.28 3.50
C GLY A 129 12.80 -2.68 3.09
N PHE A 130 11.93 -3.67 3.23
CA PHE A 130 12.25 -5.06 2.90
C PHE A 130 11.38 -5.56 1.75
N LYS A 131 12.00 -6.22 0.78
CA LYS A 131 11.28 -6.89 -0.31
C LYS A 131 10.55 -8.12 0.25
N SER A 132 9.25 -8.20 0.04
CA SER A 132 8.37 -9.28 0.50
C SER A 132 7.52 -9.82 -0.64
N GLU A 133 6.90 -10.97 -0.42
CA GLU A 133 5.87 -11.52 -1.29
C GLU A 133 4.67 -11.98 -0.47
N TRP A 134 3.48 -11.51 -0.85
CA TRP A 134 2.22 -11.92 -0.25
C TRP A 134 1.23 -12.37 -1.32
N ALA A 135 0.88 -13.66 -1.33
CA ALA A 135 -0.07 -14.24 -2.27
C ALA A 135 0.26 -13.99 -3.76
N GLY A 136 1.54 -13.89 -4.09
CA GLY A 136 2.07 -13.62 -5.42
C GLY A 136 2.34 -12.14 -5.70
N GLU A 137 1.94 -11.23 -4.81
CA GLU A 137 2.25 -9.80 -4.91
C GLU A 137 3.64 -9.52 -4.35
N VAL A 138 4.53 -8.97 -5.17
CA VAL A 138 5.83 -8.48 -4.72
C VAL A 138 5.66 -7.04 -4.21
N GLU A 139 6.08 -6.83 -2.97
CA GLU A 139 5.85 -5.60 -2.22
C GLU A 139 7.10 -5.17 -1.45
N ILE A 140 7.12 -3.93 -0.99
CA ILE A 140 8.10 -3.40 -0.04
C ILE A 140 7.38 -3.12 1.28
N ILE A 141 7.77 -3.83 2.33
CA ILE A 141 7.18 -3.74 3.68
C ILE A 141 8.19 -3.17 4.68
N ASP A 142 7.72 -2.91 5.91
CA ASP A 142 8.52 -2.36 7.01
C ASP A 142 9.33 -1.12 6.57
N ALA A 143 8.71 -0.33 5.69
CA ALA A 143 9.41 0.69 4.94
C ALA A 143 9.26 2.08 5.58
N THR A 144 10.21 2.96 5.28
CA THR A 144 10.11 4.41 5.52
C THR A 144 10.17 5.15 4.20
N ILE A 145 9.47 6.28 4.11
CA ILE A 145 9.42 7.14 2.91
C ILE A 145 10.12 8.46 3.20
N GLU A 146 11.05 8.84 2.32
CA GLU A 146 11.68 10.16 2.28
C GLU A 146 11.21 10.90 1.01
N VAL A 147 10.59 12.06 1.17
CA VAL A 147 10.21 12.93 0.04
C VAL A 147 11.44 13.69 -0.45
N LEU A 148 11.78 13.53 -1.74
CA LEU A 148 12.93 14.20 -2.34
C LEU A 148 12.53 15.58 -2.85
N GLU A 149 12.50 16.55 -1.93
CA GLU A 149 12.09 17.93 -2.19
C GLU A 149 12.87 18.56 -3.36
N GLY A 150 12.13 19.17 -4.30
CA GLY A 150 12.72 19.83 -5.47
C GLY A 150 13.23 18.89 -6.57
N ALA A 151 12.98 17.58 -6.48
CA ALA A 151 13.23 16.64 -7.56
C ALA A 151 12.26 16.87 -8.75
N ASP A 152 12.64 16.34 -9.92
CA ASP A 152 11.75 16.26 -11.08
C ASP A 152 10.50 15.42 -10.74
N THR A 153 9.46 15.52 -11.57
CA THR A 153 8.24 14.72 -11.44
C THR A 153 8.09 13.74 -12.59
N TYR A 154 7.43 12.62 -12.34
CA TYR A 154 7.15 11.62 -13.36
C TYR A 154 5.83 10.88 -13.06
N VAL A 155 4.95 10.87 -14.06
CA VAL A 155 3.71 10.09 -14.05
C VAL A 155 3.81 9.06 -15.18
N ALA A 156 3.63 7.79 -14.84
CA ALA A 156 3.71 6.71 -15.80
C ALA A 156 2.52 6.75 -16.76
N GLU A 157 2.81 6.55 -18.05
CA GLU A 157 1.79 6.22 -19.04
C GLU A 157 1.41 4.74 -18.88
N PRO A 158 0.13 4.37 -19.01
CA PRO A 158 -0.31 3.00 -18.84
C PRO A 158 0.28 2.09 -19.93
N VAL A 159 0.80 0.94 -19.54
CA VAL A 159 1.22 -0.11 -20.47
C VAL A 159 0.00 -0.88 -20.95
N ASP A 160 -0.19 -1.05 -22.26
CA ASP A 160 -1.26 -1.92 -22.79
C ASP A 160 -0.95 -3.39 -22.47
N ALA A 161 -1.69 -3.95 -21.52
CA ALA A 161 -1.54 -5.31 -21.04
C ALA A 161 -2.62 -6.25 -21.60
N THR A 162 -3.44 -5.79 -22.57
CA THR A 162 -4.58 -6.55 -23.10
C THR A 162 -4.15 -7.90 -23.67
N GLU A 163 -3.12 -7.91 -24.52
CA GLU A 163 -2.60 -9.14 -25.16
C GLU A 163 -1.77 -10.02 -24.22
N LEU A 164 -1.38 -9.49 -23.06
CA LEU A 164 -0.62 -10.22 -22.04
C LEU A 164 -1.52 -11.05 -21.14
N LEU A 165 -2.83 -10.78 -21.12
CA LEU A 165 -3.80 -11.54 -20.34
C LEU A 165 -3.73 -13.05 -20.65
N GLY A 166 -3.48 -13.85 -19.62
CA GLY A 166 -3.36 -15.31 -19.72
C GLY A 166 -2.00 -15.82 -20.17
N THR A 167 -1.01 -14.93 -20.36
CA THR A 167 0.38 -15.30 -20.67
C THR A 167 1.23 -15.36 -19.40
N ASP A 168 2.34 -16.11 -19.46
CA ASP A 168 3.35 -16.13 -18.39
C ASP A 168 4.16 -14.82 -18.31
N GLU A 169 4.08 -13.95 -19.32
CA GLU A 169 4.83 -12.69 -19.39
C GLU A 169 4.19 -11.57 -18.54
N LEU A 170 2.88 -11.63 -18.32
CA LEU A 170 2.12 -10.58 -17.62
C LEU A 170 2.67 -10.25 -16.23
N ILE A 171 3.17 -11.26 -15.51
CA ILE A 171 3.75 -11.09 -14.16
C ILE A 171 4.96 -10.13 -14.14
N SER A 172 5.69 -10.01 -15.25
CA SER A 172 6.83 -9.08 -15.32
C SER A 172 6.43 -7.60 -15.29
N TYR A 173 5.14 -7.30 -15.39
CA TYR A 173 4.56 -5.96 -15.33
C TYR A 173 3.85 -5.68 -14.00
N GLN A 174 4.00 -6.54 -12.99
CA GLN A 174 3.37 -6.39 -11.69
C GLN A 174 3.64 -4.99 -11.11
N ASN A 175 2.64 -4.45 -10.41
CA ASN A 175 2.58 -3.10 -9.83
C ASN A 175 2.49 -1.94 -10.83
N MET A 176 2.77 -2.17 -12.12
CA MET A 176 2.78 -1.10 -13.10
C MET A 176 1.37 -0.58 -13.37
N LYS A 177 1.30 0.70 -13.75
CA LYS A 177 0.11 1.29 -14.37
C LYS A 177 -0.13 0.62 -15.72
N VAL A 178 -1.32 0.06 -15.91
CA VAL A 178 -1.69 -0.73 -17.08
C VAL A 178 -3.02 -0.29 -17.66
N SER A 179 -3.24 -0.63 -18.93
CA SER A 179 -4.52 -0.51 -19.61
C SER A 179 -4.96 -1.85 -20.22
N PHE A 180 -6.27 -2.03 -20.30
CA PHE A 180 -6.92 -3.19 -20.92
C PHE A 180 -8.02 -2.68 -21.86
N THR A 181 -8.05 -3.14 -23.10
CA THR A 181 -8.96 -2.59 -24.10
C THR A 181 -9.85 -3.65 -24.75
N GLY A 182 -11.14 -3.31 -24.89
CA GLY A 182 -12.11 -4.14 -25.60
C GLY A 182 -12.51 -5.42 -24.86
N LEU A 183 -12.46 -5.44 -23.54
CA LEU A 183 -12.89 -6.58 -22.74
C LEU A 183 -14.42 -6.62 -22.66
N THR A 184 -15.00 -7.81 -22.61
CA THR A 184 -16.46 -7.99 -22.49
C THR A 184 -16.82 -8.30 -21.04
N VAL A 185 -17.69 -7.52 -20.42
CA VAL A 185 -18.15 -7.76 -19.04
C VAL A 185 -18.87 -9.10 -18.95
N GLU A 186 -18.49 -9.90 -17.96
CA GLU A 186 -19.06 -11.23 -17.68
C GLU A 186 -19.91 -11.22 -16.40
N ASP A 187 -20.69 -12.28 -16.22
CA ASP A 187 -21.43 -12.53 -14.98
C ASP A 187 -20.44 -12.76 -13.82
N SER A 188 -20.59 -12.00 -12.74
CA SER A 188 -19.70 -12.09 -11.58
C SER A 188 -19.94 -13.32 -10.70
N GLY A 189 -21.05 -14.03 -10.88
CA GLY A 189 -21.35 -15.31 -10.24
C GLY A 189 -22.82 -15.49 -9.83
N ASP A 190 -23.63 -14.43 -9.90
CA ASP A 190 -25.01 -14.37 -9.41
C ASP A 190 -25.99 -13.74 -10.42
N GLY A 191 -25.56 -13.48 -11.65
CA GLY A 191 -26.35 -12.76 -12.67
C GLY A 191 -26.01 -11.27 -12.77
N ALA A 192 -25.24 -10.70 -11.83
CA ALA A 192 -24.82 -9.31 -11.85
C ALA A 192 -23.46 -9.12 -12.55
N ALA A 193 -23.20 -7.88 -12.98
CA ALA A 193 -21.92 -7.50 -13.57
C ALA A 193 -20.80 -7.34 -12.53
N TYR A 194 -21.14 -7.16 -11.25
CA TYR A 194 -20.20 -6.99 -10.14
C TYR A 194 -20.77 -7.54 -8.83
N LEU A 195 -19.90 -7.75 -7.84
CA LEU A 195 -20.21 -8.11 -6.46
C LEU A 195 -19.58 -7.08 -5.51
N TYR A 196 -20.22 -6.82 -4.37
CA TYR A 196 -19.54 -6.18 -3.23
C TYR A 196 -18.79 -7.25 -2.45
N ALA A 197 -17.50 -7.03 -2.21
CA ALA A 197 -16.54 -8.06 -1.77
C ALA A 197 -16.45 -9.26 -2.73
N TRP A 198 -15.44 -10.10 -2.51
CA TRP A 198 -15.10 -11.22 -3.42
C TRP A 198 -16.20 -12.29 -3.53
N ASP A 199 -17.07 -12.42 -2.52
CA ASP A 199 -18.13 -13.43 -2.43
C ASP A 199 -19.55 -12.85 -2.47
N GLY A 200 -19.70 -11.54 -2.67
CA GLY A 200 -21.00 -10.86 -2.66
C GLY A 200 -21.58 -10.59 -1.27
N SER A 201 -20.80 -10.78 -0.20
CA SER A 201 -21.23 -10.50 1.18
C SER A 201 -21.11 -9.03 1.58
N GLY A 202 -20.44 -8.21 0.77
CA GLY A 202 -20.17 -6.81 1.06
C GLY A 202 -21.37 -5.88 0.88
N VAL A 203 -21.12 -4.60 1.12
CA VAL A 203 -22.07 -3.49 1.03
C VAL A 203 -21.46 -2.30 0.29
N ASP A 204 -22.29 -1.28 0.01
CA ASP A 204 -21.79 -0.04 -0.58
C ASP A 204 -20.71 0.61 0.29
N GLY A 205 -19.54 0.84 -0.30
CA GLY A 205 -18.33 1.27 0.39
C GLY A 205 -17.22 0.22 0.33
N ASP A 206 -17.57 -1.06 0.21
CA ASP A 206 -16.61 -2.16 0.08
C ASP A 206 -16.11 -2.32 -1.36
N ASP A 207 -15.04 -3.09 -1.54
CA ASP A 207 -14.47 -3.39 -2.86
C ASP A 207 -15.52 -3.93 -3.84
N LEU A 208 -15.40 -3.55 -5.10
CA LEU A 208 -16.21 -4.12 -6.18
C LEU A 208 -15.40 -5.14 -6.97
N TYR A 209 -15.84 -6.39 -6.94
CA TYR A 209 -15.28 -7.45 -7.76
C TYR A 209 -16.12 -7.59 -9.02
N PHE A 210 -15.49 -7.54 -10.19
CA PHE A 210 -16.17 -7.76 -11.45
C PHE A 210 -15.31 -8.61 -12.39
N LYS A 211 -15.96 -9.18 -13.40
CA LYS A 211 -15.31 -10.07 -14.36
C LYS A 211 -15.45 -9.53 -15.76
N ALA A 212 -14.39 -9.71 -16.55
CA ALA A 212 -14.45 -9.45 -17.97
C ALA A 212 -13.64 -10.49 -18.75
N SER A 213 -14.07 -10.79 -19.96
CA SER A 213 -13.43 -11.77 -20.82
C SER A 213 -12.63 -11.13 -21.95
N TYR A 214 -11.54 -11.80 -22.29
CA TYR A 214 -10.70 -11.52 -23.43
C TYR A 214 -10.24 -12.85 -24.04
N ASN A 215 -10.30 -12.97 -25.37
CA ASN A 215 -9.86 -14.16 -26.11
C ASN A 215 -10.37 -15.51 -25.56
N GLY A 216 -11.61 -15.54 -25.03
CA GLY A 216 -12.26 -16.75 -24.54
C GLY A 216 -11.86 -17.17 -23.12
N ALA A 217 -11.07 -16.37 -22.42
CA ALA A 217 -10.78 -16.51 -21.00
C ALA A 217 -11.42 -15.37 -20.20
N THR A 218 -11.77 -15.62 -18.94
CA THR A 218 -12.38 -14.64 -18.03
C THR A 218 -11.40 -14.29 -16.92
N TYR A 219 -11.29 -13.00 -16.62
CA TYR A 219 -10.40 -12.45 -15.62
C TYR A 219 -11.19 -11.67 -14.58
N THR A 220 -10.65 -11.60 -13.36
CA THR A 220 -11.22 -10.83 -12.25
C THR A 220 -10.50 -9.49 -12.15
N PHE A 221 -11.27 -8.44 -11.93
CA PHE A 221 -10.81 -7.08 -11.71
C PHE A 221 -11.47 -6.53 -10.45
N VAL A 222 -10.78 -5.60 -9.79
CA VAL A 222 -11.21 -5.07 -8.49
C VAL A 222 -11.24 -3.55 -8.56
N ILE A 223 -12.32 -2.95 -8.06
CA ILE A 223 -12.29 -1.56 -7.58
C ILE A 223 -11.96 -1.66 -6.10
N GLU A 224 -10.68 -1.49 -5.77
CA GLU A 224 -10.17 -1.47 -4.40
C GLU A 224 -10.71 -0.21 -3.71
N SER A 225 -11.54 -0.38 -2.69
CA SER A 225 -12.31 0.69 -2.06
C SER A 225 -11.43 1.71 -1.35
N TYR A 226 -10.27 1.29 -0.85
CA TYR A 226 -9.30 2.21 -0.27
C TYR A 226 -8.70 3.14 -1.34
N LEU A 227 -8.41 2.60 -2.53
CA LEU A 227 -7.88 3.35 -3.66
C LEU A 227 -8.96 4.19 -4.37
N CYS A 228 -10.17 3.66 -4.50
CA CYS A 228 -11.27 4.21 -5.27
C CYS A 228 -12.58 4.03 -4.50
N ASP A 229 -12.82 4.93 -3.53
CA ASP A 229 -14.00 4.86 -2.65
C ASP A 229 -15.34 5.00 -3.41
N ASN A 230 -16.44 4.82 -2.67
CA ASN A 230 -17.79 4.85 -3.23
C ASN A 230 -18.25 6.22 -3.76
N THR A 231 -17.44 7.28 -3.61
CA THR A 231 -17.68 8.61 -4.17
C THR A 231 -16.99 8.81 -5.51
N THR A 232 -16.07 7.91 -5.90
CA THR A 232 -15.32 8.00 -7.15
C THR A 232 -16.17 7.68 -8.38
N GLU A 233 -15.77 8.24 -9.53
CA GLU A 233 -16.43 8.00 -10.81
C GLU A 233 -16.30 6.54 -11.25
N VAL A 234 -15.15 5.91 -11.06
CA VAL A 234 -14.91 4.52 -11.47
C VAL A 234 -15.76 3.53 -10.67
N TYR A 235 -15.91 3.75 -9.36
CA TYR A 235 -16.78 2.93 -8.52
C TYR A 235 -18.24 3.03 -8.99
N SER A 236 -18.68 4.26 -9.31
CA SER A 236 -20.00 4.49 -9.91
C SER A 236 -20.14 3.87 -11.31
N ALA A 237 -19.09 3.89 -12.13
CA ALA A 237 -19.08 3.31 -13.47
C ALA A 237 -19.27 1.79 -13.42
N VAL A 238 -18.52 1.09 -12.56
CA VAL A 238 -18.66 -0.38 -12.38
C VAL A 238 -20.05 -0.77 -11.90
N LYS A 239 -20.65 0.01 -10.99
CA LYS A 239 -22.03 -0.23 -10.53
C LYS A 239 -23.09 -0.14 -11.64
N ASN A 240 -22.79 0.54 -12.74
CA ASN A 240 -23.69 0.71 -13.87
C ASN A 240 -23.41 -0.26 -15.03
N LEU A 241 -22.37 -1.09 -14.93
CA LEU A 241 -22.06 -2.10 -15.95
C LEU A 241 -23.15 -3.15 -16.08
N LYS A 242 -23.24 -3.71 -17.28
CA LYS A 242 -24.10 -4.85 -17.60
C LYS A 242 -23.26 -5.94 -18.22
N VAL A 243 -23.64 -7.19 -17.95
CA VAL A 243 -23.07 -8.34 -18.64
C VAL A 243 -23.22 -8.16 -20.16
N GLY A 244 -22.11 -8.31 -20.88
CA GLY A 244 -22.01 -8.09 -22.32
C GLY A 244 -21.59 -6.68 -22.74
N ASP A 245 -21.46 -5.71 -21.83
CA ASP A 245 -20.87 -4.42 -22.14
C ASP A 245 -19.40 -4.60 -22.56
N VAL A 246 -18.94 -3.80 -23.53
CA VAL A 246 -17.52 -3.79 -23.93
C VAL A 246 -16.86 -2.60 -23.26
N ILE A 247 -15.75 -2.83 -22.56
CA ILE A 247 -15.08 -1.83 -21.74
C ILE A 247 -13.59 -1.70 -22.07
N ASP A 248 -13.09 -0.48 -21.89
CA ASP A 248 -11.67 -0.17 -21.71
C ASP A 248 -11.43 0.20 -20.25
N MET A 249 -10.28 -0.16 -19.71
CA MET A 249 -9.93 0.04 -18.31
C MET A 249 -8.49 0.49 -18.15
N GLU A 250 -8.22 1.25 -17.10
CA GLU A 250 -6.87 1.55 -16.61
C GLU A 250 -6.79 1.31 -15.11
N GLY A 251 -5.60 1.00 -14.62
CA GLY A 251 -5.37 0.71 -13.21
C GLY A 251 -3.94 0.26 -12.93
N PHE A 252 -3.76 -0.46 -11.82
CA PHE A 252 -2.49 -1.04 -11.41
C PHE A 252 -2.56 -2.55 -11.42
N LEU A 253 -1.49 -3.18 -11.93
CA LEU A 253 -1.44 -4.62 -12.12
C LEU A 253 -1.06 -5.35 -10.81
N TYR A 254 -2.07 -5.76 -10.06
CA TYR A 254 -1.94 -6.37 -8.73
C TYR A 254 -2.15 -7.89 -8.74
N TRP A 255 -1.56 -8.62 -7.79
CA TRP A 255 -1.75 -10.05 -7.59
C TRP A 255 -2.37 -10.41 -6.23
N TYR A 256 -3.23 -11.41 -6.27
CA TYR A 256 -3.62 -12.17 -5.09
C TYR A 256 -4.04 -13.57 -5.51
N GLU A 257 -3.19 -14.56 -5.30
CA GLU A 257 -3.30 -15.93 -5.83
C GLU A 257 -3.52 -15.99 -7.36
N GLY A 258 -3.10 -14.94 -8.09
CA GLY A 258 -3.35 -14.73 -9.52
C GLY A 258 -3.56 -13.26 -9.84
N VAL A 259 -3.60 -12.91 -11.13
CA VAL A 259 -3.80 -11.54 -11.57
C VAL A 259 -5.17 -11.01 -11.15
N GLN A 260 -5.18 -9.91 -10.40
CA GLN A 260 -6.37 -9.23 -9.88
C GLN A 260 -6.16 -7.71 -9.90
N PRO A 261 -6.16 -7.06 -11.08
CA PRO A 261 -5.77 -5.66 -11.20
C PRO A 261 -6.72 -4.72 -10.45
N HIS A 262 -6.14 -3.70 -9.80
CA HIS A 262 -6.89 -2.62 -9.15
C HIS A 262 -7.20 -1.54 -10.18
N ILE A 263 -8.47 -1.47 -10.59
CA ILE A 263 -8.94 -0.60 -11.67
C ILE A 263 -9.33 0.77 -11.12
N THR A 264 -8.80 1.83 -11.76
CA THR A 264 -9.03 3.23 -11.37
C THR A 264 -9.80 4.01 -12.43
N SER A 265 -10.01 3.43 -13.62
CA SER A 265 -10.83 4.02 -14.68
C SER A 265 -11.52 2.93 -15.51
N VAL A 266 -12.78 3.17 -15.90
CA VAL A 266 -13.56 2.30 -16.78
C VAL A 266 -14.32 3.15 -17.78
N THR A 267 -14.23 2.79 -19.07
CA THR A 267 -14.98 3.40 -20.16
C THR A 267 -15.79 2.35 -20.89
N VAL A 268 -17.12 2.54 -20.98
CA VAL A 268 -18.02 1.67 -21.75
C VAL A 268 -18.09 2.15 -23.21
N LYS A 269 -18.01 1.21 -24.16
CA LYS A 269 -18.07 1.48 -25.62
C LYS A 269 -19.48 1.51 -26.20
#